data_AF-A0A7S2AR56-F1
#
_entry.id   AF-A0A7S2AR56-F1
#
_cell.length_a   1.000
_cell.length_b   1.000
_cell.length_c   1.000
_cell.angle_alpha   90.00
_cell.angle_beta   90.00
_cell.angle_gamma   90.00
#
_symmetry.space_group_name_H-M   'P 1'
#
loop_
_entity.id
_entity.type
_entity.pdbx_description
1 polymer ?
#
loop_
_entity_poly.entity_id
_entity_poly.type
_entity_poly.pdbx_seq_one_letter_code
_entity_poly.pdbx_strand_id
1 'polypeptide(L)'
;HFESAIESIHSLLIEAKGSVGKSSYDRLWQNIAQAVAGTILSWLIQGHEQDSFNLARAKQLCCDVTALRRSFQLTSARTSSRGQVSTDAEDGTLPFKALEDACCLLALPDESFSSLHDAVMELVGGDDYPSDATMDAHVESMLAARGTRHLSPPMAVRVMRLRSVVEIKTGSL
;
A
#
# COMPACT_ATOMS: atom_id res chain seq x y z
N HIS A 1 5.34 18.09 2.88
CA HIS A 1 6.61 17.53 3.39
C HIS A 1 7.18 16.44 2.49
N PHE A 2 6.41 15.42 2.07
CA PHE A 2 6.90 14.36 1.18
C PHE A 2 7.40 14.86 -0.19
N GLU A 3 6.72 15.83 -0.80
CA GLU A 3 7.10 16.37 -2.12
C GLU A 3 8.54 16.88 -2.15
N SER A 4 8.94 17.70 -1.18
CA SER A 4 10.31 18.25 -1.10
C SER A 4 11.38 17.17 -0.89
N ALA A 5 11.07 16.11 -0.12
CA ALA A 5 11.99 14.98 0.06
C ALA A 5 12.14 14.16 -1.23
N ILE A 6 11.03 13.90 -1.93
CA ILE A 6 11.04 13.17 -3.21
C ILE A 6 11.79 13.95 -4.28
N GLU A 7 11.57 15.27 -4.36
CA GLU A 7 12.32 16.16 -5.25
C GLU A 7 13.81 16.18 -4.93
N SER A 8 14.18 16.13 -3.65
CA SER A 8 15.59 16.06 -3.22
C SER A 8 16.23 14.73 -3.62
N ILE A 9 15.56 13.60 -3.36
CA ILE A 9 16.03 12.26 -3.76
C ILE A 9 16.19 12.21 -5.28
N HIS A 10 15.23 12.74 -6.02
CA HIS A 10 15.29 12.77 -7.47
C HIS A 10 16.40 13.66 -8.01
N SER A 11 16.64 14.82 -7.42
CA SER A 11 17.71 15.73 -7.86
C SER A 11 19.07 15.07 -7.72
N LEU A 12 19.32 14.37 -6.60
CA LEU A 12 20.53 13.56 -6.41
C LEU A 12 20.68 12.46 -7.47
N LEU A 13 19.57 11.85 -7.90
CA LEU A 13 19.59 10.81 -8.92
C LEU A 13 19.78 11.36 -10.34
N ILE A 14 19.29 12.57 -10.63
CA ILE A 14 19.55 13.25 -11.90
C ILE A 14 21.04 13.55 -12.05
N GLU A 15 21.69 14.01 -10.98
CA GLU A 15 23.14 14.22 -10.97
C GLU A 15 23.89 12.92 -11.30
N ALA A 16 23.42 11.78 -10.77
CA ALA A 16 23.94 10.46 -11.09
C ALA A 16 23.55 9.94 -12.49
N LYS A 17 22.44 10.40 -13.09
CA LYS A 17 21.91 9.94 -14.39
C LYS A 17 22.93 10.11 -15.52
N GLY A 18 23.73 11.17 -15.48
CA GLY A 18 24.82 11.43 -16.42
C GLY A 18 25.89 10.32 -16.43
N SER A 19 26.01 9.57 -15.33
CA SER A 19 27.03 8.54 -15.14
C SER A 19 26.51 7.10 -15.36
N VAL A 20 25.21 6.84 -15.16
CA VAL A 20 24.66 5.47 -15.15
C VAL A 20 23.77 5.11 -16.35
N GLY A 21 23.38 6.08 -17.17
CA GLY A 21 22.50 5.86 -18.33
C GLY A 21 21.01 5.70 -17.95
N LYS A 22 20.11 5.92 -18.92
CA LYS A 22 18.64 5.98 -18.71
C LYS A 22 18.06 4.71 -18.08
N SER A 23 18.43 3.53 -18.58
CA SER A 23 17.88 2.26 -18.07
C SER A 23 18.26 1.98 -16.61
N SER A 24 19.52 2.24 -16.24
CA SER A 24 19.98 2.08 -14.85
C SER A 24 19.33 3.10 -13.92
N TYR A 25 19.13 4.33 -14.41
CA TYR A 25 18.39 5.38 -13.69
C TYR A 25 16.94 4.95 -13.42
N ASP A 26 16.22 4.48 -14.44
CA ASP A 26 14.82 4.07 -14.31
C ASP A 26 14.68 2.90 -13.31
N ARG A 27 15.60 1.92 -13.35
CA ARG A 27 15.65 0.83 -12.37
C ARG A 27 15.93 1.33 -10.95
N LEU A 28 16.89 2.25 -10.79
CA LEU A 28 17.21 2.82 -9.48
C LEU A 28 16.03 3.60 -8.91
N TRP A 29 15.33 4.37 -9.75
CA TRP A 29 14.12 5.09 -9.37
C TRP A 29 13.01 4.15 -8.91
N GLN A 30 12.78 3.04 -9.62
CA GLN A 30 11.81 2.02 -9.24
C GLN A 30 12.18 1.34 -7.92
N ASN A 31 13.46 1.00 -7.71
CA ASN A 31 13.93 0.41 -6.46
C ASN A 31 13.73 1.36 -5.27
N ILE A 32 13.94 2.66 -5.48
CA ILE A 32 13.68 3.67 -4.44
C ILE A 32 12.20 3.79 -4.14
N ALA A 33 11.35 3.82 -5.17
CA ALA A 33 9.90 3.81 -4.98
C ALA A 33 9.43 2.58 -4.18
N GLN A 34 9.95 1.39 -4.53
CA GLN A 34 9.68 0.14 -3.81
C GLN A 34 10.14 0.20 -2.35
N ALA A 35 11.34 0.71 -2.10
CA ALA A 35 11.89 0.84 -0.75
C ALA A 35 11.07 1.82 0.11
N VAL A 36 10.66 2.95 -0.45
CA VAL A 36 9.81 3.93 0.23
C VAL A 36 8.45 3.33 0.55
N ALA A 37 7.78 2.69 -0.42
CA ALA A 37 6.50 2.05 -0.20
C ALA A 37 6.56 0.93 0.85
N GLY A 38 7.58 0.07 0.77
CA GLY A 38 7.81 -1.00 1.74
C GLY A 38 8.13 -0.48 3.14
N THR A 39 8.89 0.60 3.26
CA THR A 39 9.20 1.24 4.56
C THR A 39 7.93 1.80 5.19
N ILE A 40 7.09 2.48 4.42
CA ILE A 40 5.82 3.02 4.92
C ILE A 40 4.88 1.89 5.34
N LEU A 41 4.76 0.82 4.54
CA LEU A 41 3.93 -0.33 4.89
C LEU A 41 4.44 -1.02 6.17
N SER A 42 5.76 -1.19 6.31
CA SER A 42 6.36 -1.75 7.53
C SER A 42 6.10 -0.86 8.74
N TRP A 43 6.24 0.47 8.60
CA TRP A 43 5.95 1.42 9.65
C TRP A 43 4.47 1.43 10.03
N LEU A 44 3.57 1.33 9.05
CA LEU A 44 2.13 1.24 9.28
C LEU A 44 1.79 0.03 10.17
N ILE A 45 2.43 -1.12 9.90
CA ILE A 45 2.15 -2.37 10.61
C ILE A 45 2.82 -2.41 11.98
N GLN A 46 4.07 -1.97 12.11
CA GLN A 46 4.84 -2.06 13.36
C GLN A 46 4.59 -0.85 14.29
N GLY A 47 4.34 0.33 13.73
CA GLY A 47 4.21 1.58 14.47
C GLY A 47 2.83 1.78 15.11
N HIS A 48 1.83 1.02 14.66
CA HIS A 48 0.43 1.16 15.10
C HIS A 48 -0.11 -0.06 15.86
N GLU A 49 0.74 -0.96 16.35
CA GLU A 49 0.30 -2.07 17.22
C GLU A 49 -0.40 -1.56 18.51
N GLN A 50 -0.31 -0.26 18.83
CA GLN A 50 -0.97 0.38 19.98
C GLN A 50 -2.02 1.46 19.64
N ASP A 51 -2.15 1.87 18.37
CA ASP A 51 -3.01 2.98 17.95
C ASP A 51 -3.97 2.53 16.82
N SER A 52 -5.24 2.33 17.15
CA SER A 52 -6.23 1.90 16.16
C SER A 52 -6.57 3.01 15.15
N PHE A 53 -6.62 2.68 13.87
CA PHE A 53 -7.20 3.50 12.82
C PHE A 53 -8.72 3.52 12.94
N ASN A 54 -9.30 4.73 12.89
CA ASN A 54 -10.71 4.90 12.54
C ASN A 54 -10.82 5.17 11.03
N LEU A 55 -12.04 5.09 10.49
CA LEU A 55 -12.28 5.28 9.05
C LEU A 55 -11.77 6.63 8.52
N ALA A 56 -11.84 7.70 9.31
CA ALA A 56 -11.36 9.02 8.90
C ALA A 56 -9.83 9.04 8.72
N ARG A 57 -9.09 8.46 9.68
CA ARG A 57 -7.63 8.32 9.59
C ARG A 57 -7.22 7.41 8.42
N ALA A 58 -7.97 6.34 8.18
CA ALA A 58 -7.72 5.45 7.04
C ALA A 58 -7.91 6.17 5.69
N LYS A 59 -8.97 6.97 5.55
CA LYS A 59 -9.20 7.79 4.36
C LYS A 59 -8.10 8.84 4.15
N GLN A 60 -7.63 9.47 5.23
CA GLN A 60 -6.51 10.40 5.15
C GLN A 60 -5.24 9.70 4.67
N LEU A 61 -4.95 8.51 5.19
CA LEU A 61 -3.83 7.68 4.72
C LEU A 61 -3.94 7.37 3.22
N CYS A 62 -5.13 7.03 2.70
CA CYS A 62 -5.32 6.85 1.26
C CYS A 62 -4.97 8.11 0.45
N CYS A 63 -5.37 9.29 0.93
CA CYS A 63 -5.04 10.56 0.29
C CYS A 63 -3.53 10.79 0.27
N ASP A 64 -2.85 10.53 1.39
CA ASP A 64 -1.40 10.74 1.52
C ASP A 64 -0.61 9.76 0.62
N VAL A 65 -1.01 8.49 0.57
CA VAL A 65 -0.42 7.47 -0.33
C VAL A 65 -0.65 7.84 -1.81
N THR A 66 -1.84 8.33 -2.15
CA THR A 66 -2.14 8.78 -3.52
C THR A 66 -1.28 9.98 -3.91
N ALA A 67 -1.11 10.94 -3.01
CA ALA A 67 -0.24 12.09 -3.23
C ALA A 67 1.21 11.65 -3.41
N LEU A 68 1.72 10.78 -2.55
CA LEU A 68 3.06 10.20 -2.63
C LEU A 68 3.32 9.53 -3.99
N ARG A 69 2.41 8.65 -4.43
CA ARG A 69 2.53 8.00 -5.75
C ARG A 69 2.58 9.03 -6.87
N ARG A 70 1.68 10.03 -6.85
CA ARG A 70 1.66 11.10 -7.87
C ARG A 70 2.97 11.87 -7.91
N SER A 71 3.57 12.18 -6.76
CA SER A 71 4.88 12.83 -6.69
C SER A 71 5.96 12.00 -7.38
N PHE A 72 5.99 10.68 -7.17
CA PHE A 72 6.95 9.79 -7.85
C PHE A 72 6.73 9.72 -9.38
N GLN A 73 5.47 9.69 -9.83
CA GLN A 73 5.10 9.64 -11.25
C GLN A 73 5.43 10.93 -12.00
N LEU A 74 5.06 12.09 -11.42
CA LEU A 74 5.34 13.40 -12.02
C LEU A 74 6.84 13.63 -12.17
N THR A 75 7.58 13.22 -11.15
CA THR A 75 9.03 13.35 -11.07
C THR A 75 9.72 12.49 -12.14
N SER A 76 9.28 11.24 -12.31
CA SER A 76 9.73 10.38 -13.44
C SER A 76 9.40 10.99 -14.81
N ALA A 77 8.13 11.40 -15.02
CA ALA A 77 7.66 11.95 -16.29
C ALA A 77 8.43 13.20 -16.74
N ARG A 78 8.79 14.09 -15.80
CA ARG A 78 9.59 15.30 -16.07
C ARG A 78 10.97 15.00 -16.67
N THR A 79 11.52 13.81 -16.47
CA THR A 79 12.87 13.44 -16.96
C THR A 79 12.86 12.57 -18.21
N SER A 80 11.69 12.07 -18.62
CA SER A 80 11.51 11.27 -19.84
C SER A 80 11.20 12.11 -21.08
N SER A 81 11.00 13.43 -20.94
CA SER A 81 10.63 14.36 -22.03
C SER A 81 11.75 14.75 -23.01
N ARG A 82 12.87 14.00 -23.06
CA ARG A 82 13.77 13.96 -24.23
C ARG A 82 13.75 12.56 -24.84
N GLY A 83 12.77 12.33 -25.70
CA GLY A 83 12.72 11.18 -26.61
C GLY A 83 11.75 10.06 -26.20
N GLN A 84 10.69 9.96 -27.01
CA GLN A 84 9.71 8.87 -27.10
C GLN A 84 8.83 8.61 -25.87
N VAL A 85 7.55 8.94 -26.04
CA VAL A 85 6.42 8.46 -25.24
C VAL A 85 6.25 6.97 -25.55
N SER A 86 6.79 6.10 -24.68
CA SER A 86 6.33 4.70 -24.63
C SER A 86 5.00 4.70 -23.90
N THR A 87 3.96 4.17 -24.54
CA THR A 87 2.60 4.03 -24.01
C THR A 87 2.46 2.91 -22.97
N ASP A 88 3.56 2.29 -22.52
CA ASP A 88 3.57 1.23 -21.51
C ASP A 88 3.64 1.79 -20.08
N ALA A 89 2.81 2.80 -19.78
CA ALA A 89 2.73 3.42 -18.46
C ALA A 89 1.94 2.56 -17.44
N GLU A 90 1.86 1.24 -17.62
CA GLU A 90 1.32 0.33 -16.60
C GLU A 90 2.38 -0.01 -15.52
N ASP A 91 3.67 0.09 -15.84
CA ASP A 91 4.77 -0.41 -14.98
C ASP A 91 5.19 0.56 -13.85
N GLY A 92 4.70 1.79 -13.85
CA GLY A 92 4.99 2.81 -12.83
C GLY A 92 4.09 2.73 -11.59
N THR A 93 3.12 1.81 -11.55
CA THR A 93 2.17 1.67 -10.43
C THR A 93 2.57 0.57 -9.46
N LEU A 94 3.34 -0.42 -9.91
CA LEU A 94 3.75 -1.60 -9.15
C LEU A 94 4.31 -1.31 -7.75
N PRO A 95 5.23 -0.34 -7.54
CA PRO A 95 5.89 -0.24 -6.24
C PRO A 95 4.95 0.18 -5.11
N PHE A 96 3.85 0.86 -5.44
CA PHE A 96 2.89 1.35 -4.43
C PHE A 96 1.69 0.43 -4.25
N LYS A 97 1.50 -0.59 -5.10
CA LYS A 97 0.28 -1.39 -5.10
C LYS A 97 -0.05 -2.06 -3.76
N ALA A 98 0.94 -2.65 -3.10
CA ALA A 98 0.72 -3.27 -1.78
C ALA A 98 0.33 -2.23 -0.71
N LEU A 99 0.91 -1.03 -0.77
CA LEU A 99 0.56 0.07 0.13
C LEU A 99 -0.82 0.66 -0.19
N GLU A 100 -1.17 0.76 -1.48
CA GLU A 100 -2.51 1.14 -1.94
C GLU A 100 -3.56 0.12 -1.47
N ASP A 101 -3.28 -1.17 -1.61
CA ASP A 101 -4.14 -2.25 -1.12
C ASP A 101 -4.35 -2.14 0.39
N ALA A 102 -3.29 -1.87 1.15
CA ALA A 102 -3.37 -1.68 2.61
C ALA A 102 -4.28 -0.51 2.99
N CYS A 103 -4.13 0.64 2.33
CA CYS A 103 -4.98 1.80 2.61
C CYS A 103 -6.43 1.57 2.18
N CYS A 104 -6.67 0.89 1.05
CA CYS A 104 -8.01 0.54 0.60
C CYS A 104 -8.72 -0.38 1.59
N LEU A 105 -8.01 -1.38 2.11
CA LEU A 105 -8.52 -2.31 3.11
C LEU A 105 -8.93 -1.58 4.39
N LEU A 106 -8.08 -0.68 4.88
CA LEU A 106 -8.36 0.16 6.04
C LEU A 106 -9.51 1.15 5.80
N ALA A 107 -9.71 1.61 4.57
CA ALA A 107 -10.70 2.63 4.22
C ALA A 107 -12.05 2.05 3.75
N LEU A 108 -12.25 0.73 3.82
CA LEU A 108 -13.54 0.10 3.54
C LEU A 108 -14.66 0.71 4.40
N PRO A 109 -15.90 0.82 3.92
CA PRO A 109 -17.04 1.18 4.78
C PRO A 109 -17.16 0.23 5.99
N ASP A 110 -17.63 0.71 7.15
CA ASP A 110 -17.63 -0.08 8.40
C ASP A 110 -18.32 -1.45 8.26
N GLU A 111 -19.47 -1.52 7.57
CA GLU A 111 -20.18 -2.79 7.34
C GLU A 111 -19.37 -3.75 6.46
N SER A 112 -18.78 -3.24 5.37
CA SER A 112 -17.96 -4.04 4.46
C SER A 112 -16.66 -4.50 5.10
N PHE A 113 -16.08 -3.63 5.94
CA PHE A 113 -14.88 -3.95 6.70
C PHE A 113 -15.16 -5.01 7.75
N SER A 114 -16.20 -4.84 8.58
CA SER A 114 -16.54 -5.78 9.65
C SER A 114 -16.87 -7.16 9.09
N SER A 115 -17.69 -7.22 8.02
CA SER A 115 -18.00 -8.50 7.35
C SER A 115 -16.76 -9.22 6.80
N LEU A 116 -15.81 -8.50 6.21
CA LEU A 116 -14.57 -9.10 5.74
C LEU A 116 -13.65 -9.49 6.91
N HIS A 117 -13.54 -8.61 7.91
CA HIS A 117 -12.74 -8.80 9.10
C HIS A 117 -13.15 -10.06 9.85
N ASP A 118 -14.43 -10.20 10.17
CA ASP A 118 -14.92 -11.34 10.93
C ASP A 118 -14.70 -12.64 10.17
N ALA A 119 -15.00 -12.68 8.88
CA ALA A 119 -14.80 -13.85 8.05
C ALA A 119 -13.31 -14.25 7.93
N VAL A 120 -12.39 -13.28 7.84
CA VAL A 120 -10.95 -13.55 7.79
C VAL A 120 -10.42 -13.98 9.16
N MET A 121 -10.84 -13.33 10.25
CA MET A 121 -10.37 -13.66 11.61
C MET A 121 -10.94 -14.99 12.11
N GLU A 122 -12.17 -15.34 11.73
CA GLU A 122 -12.76 -16.67 11.98
C GLU A 122 -11.94 -17.78 11.30
N LEU A 123 -11.50 -17.53 10.07
CA LEU A 123 -10.67 -18.48 9.31
C LEU A 123 -9.25 -18.62 9.90
N VAL A 124 -8.64 -17.51 10.33
CA VAL A 124 -7.28 -17.50 10.90
C VAL A 124 -7.27 -18.08 12.32
N GLY A 125 -8.33 -17.87 13.10
CA GLY A 125 -8.55 -18.53 14.39
C GLY A 125 -7.67 -18.04 15.55
N GLY A 126 -6.89 -16.97 15.40
CA GLY A 126 -6.03 -16.45 16.47
C GLY A 126 -5.17 -15.25 16.07
N ASP A 127 -4.27 -14.86 16.98
CA ASP A 127 -3.35 -13.73 16.80
C ASP A 127 -2.19 -14.06 15.85
N ASP A 128 -1.80 -15.32 15.72
CA ASP A 128 -0.77 -15.70 14.75
C ASP A 128 -1.42 -16.21 13.45
N TYR A 129 -0.90 -15.74 12.32
CA TYR A 129 -1.34 -16.21 11.01
C TYR A 129 -0.72 -17.59 10.73
N PRO A 130 -1.52 -18.65 10.52
CA PRO A 130 -0.98 -19.98 10.25
C PRO A 130 -0.15 -20.05 8.97
N SER A 131 0.89 -20.87 8.95
CA SER A 131 1.62 -21.17 7.72
C SER A 131 0.93 -22.32 6.97
N ASP A 132 -0.22 -22.05 6.33
CA ASP A 132 -1.00 -23.02 5.55
C ASP A 132 -1.39 -22.45 4.17
N ALA A 133 -0.94 -23.12 3.11
CA ALA A 133 -1.20 -22.73 1.72
C ALA A 133 -2.70 -22.77 1.36
N THR A 134 -3.49 -23.66 1.99
CA THR A 134 -4.94 -23.71 1.78
C THR A 134 -5.60 -22.46 2.33
N MET A 135 -5.17 -22.04 3.52
CA MET A 135 -5.67 -20.82 4.14
C MET A 135 -5.25 -19.58 3.35
N ASP A 136 -4.00 -19.53 2.87
CA ASP A 136 -3.54 -18.46 1.98
C ASP A 136 -4.47 -18.31 0.77
N ALA A 137 -4.78 -19.42 0.08
CA ALA A 137 -5.68 -19.38 -1.08
C ALA A 137 -7.09 -18.87 -0.75
N HIS A 138 -7.63 -19.20 0.43
CA HIS A 138 -8.95 -18.72 0.87
C HIS A 138 -8.92 -17.22 1.19
N VAL A 139 -7.92 -16.77 1.96
CA VAL A 139 -7.76 -15.34 2.29
C VAL A 139 -7.49 -14.52 1.04
N GLU A 140 -6.63 -14.98 0.13
CA GLU A 140 -6.40 -14.34 -1.18
C GLU A 140 -7.69 -14.20 -1.98
N SER A 141 -8.54 -15.23 -2.02
CA SER A 141 -9.82 -15.18 -2.72
C SER A 141 -10.74 -14.10 -2.15
N MET A 142 -10.83 -14.01 -0.82
CA MET A 142 -11.64 -13.00 -0.12
C MET A 142 -11.12 -11.58 -0.36
N LEU A 143 -9.81 -11.38 -0.34
CA LEU A 143 -9.15 -10.10 -0.59
C LEU A 143 -9.27 -9.67 -2.05
N ALA A 144 -9.13 -10.62 -2.99
CA ALA A 144 -9.25 -10.35 -4.42
C ALA A 144 -10.65 -9.87 -4.80
N ALA A 145 -11.70 -10.37 -4.13
CA ALA A 145 -13.08 -9.88 -4.27
C ALA A 145 -13.24 -8.40 -3.85
N ARG A 146 -12.29 -7.85 -3.09
CA ARG A 146 -12.22 -6.44 -2.68
C ARG A 146 -11.16 -5.65 -3.44
N GLY A 147 -10.59 -6.22 -4.50
CA GLY A 147 -9.55 -5.58 -5.30
C GLY A 147 -8.18 -5.53 -4.64
N THR A 148 -7.99 -6.20 -3.49
CA THR A 148 -6.71 -6.33 -2.80
C THR A 148 -5.99 -7.57 -3.35
N ARG A 149 -4.88 -7.38 -4.08
CA ARG A 149 -4.19 -8.46 -4.83
C ARG A 149 -2.68 -8.49 -4.65
N HIS A 150 -2.11 -7.44 -4.07
CA HIS A 150 -0.67 -7.21 -3.97
C HIS A 150 -0.18 -7.32 -2.54
N LEU A 151 -1.09 -7.37 -1.56
CA LEU A 151 -0.78 -7.79 -0.20
C LEU A 151 -0.81 -9.31 -0.11
N SER A 152 0.26 -9.89 0.44
CA SER A 152 0.23 -11.28 0.88
C SER A 152 -0.79 -11.45 2.00
N PRO A 153 -1.48 -12.60 2.12
CA PRO A 153 -2.47 -12.86 3.16
C PRO A 153 -2.02 -12.52 4.60
N PRO A 154 -0.81 -12.91 5.06
CA PRO A 154 -0.36 -12.56 6.41
C PRO A 154 -0.29 -11.04 6.62
N MET A 155 0.14 -10.30 5.59
CA MET A 155 0.25 -8.85 5.64
C MET A 155 -1.11 -8.17 5.66
N ALA A 156 -2.05 -8.66 4.86
CA ALA A 156 -3.42 -8.15 4.84
C ALA A 156 -4.12 -8.33 6.20
N VAL A 157 -3.96 -9.50 6.83
CA VAL A 157 -4.48 -9.76 8.18
C VAL A 157 -3.89 -8.79 9.20
N ARG A 158 -2.57 -8.56 9.16
CA ARG A 158 -1.93 -7.57 10.05
C ARG A 158 -2.47 -6.16 9.82
N VAL A 159 -2.67 -5.75 8.57
CA VAL A 159 -3.27 -4.46 8.23
C VAL A 159 -4.69 -4.36 8.76
N MET A 160 -5.53 -5.38 8.60
CA MET A 160 -6.91 -5.38 9.08
C MET A 160 -6.98 -5.15 10.59
N ARG A 161 -6.06 -5.74 11.37
CA ARG A 161 -6.01 -5.56 12.82
C ARG A 161 -5.67 -4.14 13.27
N LEU A 162 -5.11 -3.30 12.38
CA LEU A 162 -4.82 -1.91 12.71
C LEU A 162 -6.09 -1.06 12.83
N ARG A 163 -7.23 -1.51 12.30
CA ARG A 163 -8.49 -0.75 12.38
C ARG A 163 -9.35 -1.25 13.52
N SER A 164 -9.85 -0.32 14.33
CA SER A 164 -10.82 -0.66 15.37
C SER A 164 -12.11 -1.14 14.71
N VAL A 165 -12.53 -2.37 15.02
CA VAL A 165 -13.89 -2.82 14.70
C VAL A 165 -14.83 -2.04 15.62
N VAL A 166 -15.67 -1.18 15.04
CA VAL A 166 -16.76 -0.58 15.81
C VAL A 166 -17.78 -1.69 16.02
N GLU A 167 -17.86 -2.23 17.23
CA GLU A 167 -19.00 -3.07 17.61
C GLU A 167 -20.26 -2.24 17.42
N ILE A 168 -20.98 -2.48 16.31
CA ILE A 168 -22.34 -2.02 16.19
C ILE A 168 -23.11 -2.90 17.18
N LYS A 169 -23.25 -2.43 18.43
CA LYS A 169 -24.26 -2.95 19.34
C LYS A 169 -25.59 -2.71 18.65
N THR A 170 -26.09 -3.74 17.97
CA THR A 170 -27.50 -3.85 17.64
C THR A 170 -28.22 -3.85 18.98
N GLY A 171 -28.65 -2.66 19.40
CA GLY A 171 -29.48 -2.50 20.57
C GLY A 171 -30.70 -3.38 20.40
N SER A 172 -30.83 -4.39 21.26
CA SER A 172 -32.10 -5.05 21.49
C SER A 172 -33.06 -3.98 22.02
N LEU A 173 -33.98 -3.55 21.15
CA LEU A 173 -35.24 -2.94 21.55
C LEU A 173 -36.24 -4.05 21.87
#